data_AF-A0A512TN51-F1
#
_entry.id   AF-A0A512TN51-F1
#
_cell.length_a   1.000
_cell.length_b   1.000
_cell.length_c   1.000
_cell.angle_alpha   90.00
_cell.angle_beta   90.00
_cell.angle_gamma   90.00
#
_symmetry.space_group_name_H-M   'P 1'
#
loop_
_entity.id
_entity.type
_entity.pdbx_description
1 polymer ?
#
loop_
_entity_poly.entity_id
_entity_poly.type
_entity_poly.pdbx_seq_one_letter_code
_entity_poly.pdbx_strand_id
1 'polypeptide(L)'
;MIEWVNKNRKDALNGRLSAAIMNENHIPLAENTADFVFMITVHHELKEPVKLLRDIKRILKDNGKLLICDWKEGMHNHFVKKESIIHDLKEAGFNTIQEVTNFDKLICLISNI
;
A
#
# COMPACT_ATOMS: atom_id res chain seq x y z
N MET A 1 17.03 5.58 7.80
CA MET A 1 16.24 4.32 7.81
C MET A 1 16.81 3.27 6.86
N ILE A 2 16.97 3.55 5.56
CA ILE A 2 17.48 2.57 4.57
C ILE A 2 18.86 2.00 4.94
N GLU A 3 19.82 2.85 5.31
CA GLU A 3 21.15 2.40 5.78
C GLU A 3 21.04 1.44 6.97
N TRP A 4 20.16 1.74 7.92
CA TRP A 4 19.92 0.89 9.08
C TRP A 4 19.34 -0.46 8.65
N VAL A 5 18.35 -0.50 7.74
CA VAL A 5 17.80 -1.76 7.22
C VAL A 5 18.88 -2.59 6.53
N ASN A 6 19.71 -1.96 5.70
CA ASN A 6 20.79 -2.66 4.98
C ASN A 6 21.85 -3.21 5.93
N LYS A 7 22.14 -2.52 7.05
CA LYS A 7 23.10 -2.96 8.06
C LYS A 7 22.57 -4.04 9.00
N ASN A 8 21.25 -4.06 9.26
CA ASN A 8 20.65 -4.90 10.31
C ASN A 8 19.76 -6.04 9.79
N ARG A 9 19.56 -6.15 8.48
CA ARG A 9 18.86 -7.30 7.90
C ARG A 9 19.67 -8.58 8.09
N LYS A 10 18.97 -9.72 8.25
CA LYS A 10 19.60 -11.04 8.31
C LYS A 10 20.22 -11.37 6.94
N ASP A 11 21.41 -11.99 6.93
CA ASP A 11 22.09 -12.39 5.69
C ASP A 11 21.25 -13.31 4.80
N ALA A 12 20.40 -14.14 5.41
CA ALA A 12 19.46 -15.01 4.69
C ALA A 12 18.46 -14.25 3.80
N LEU A 13 18.34 -12.92 3.96
CA LEU A 13 17.50 -12.04 3.14
C LEU A 13 18.25 -11.37 1.98
N ASN A 14 19.55 -11.61 1.83
CA ASN A 14 20.32 -11.08 0.71
C ASN A 14 19.74 -11.59 -0.63
N GLY A 15 19.44 -10.67 -1.54
CA GLY A 15 18.73 -10.95 -2.80
C GLY A 15 17.22 -11.20 -2.67
N ARG A 16 16.66 -11.19 -1.45
CA ARG A 16 15.22 -11.40 -1.17
C ARG A 16 14.53 -10.18 -0.55
N LEU A 17 15.31 -9.24 -0.01
CA LEU A 17 14.83 -7.97 0.54
C LEU A 17 15.67 -6.82 -0.02
N SER A 18 15.00 -5.88 -0.68
CA SER A 18 15.57 -4.60 -1.10
C SER A 18 14.83 -3.46 -0.42
N ALA A 19 15.58 -2.46 0.05
CA ALA A 19 15.03 -1.21 0.57
C ALA A 19 15.47 -0.08 -0.36
N ALA A 20 14.53 0.77 -0.76
CA ALA A 20 14.77 1.88 -1.67
C ALA A 20 14.05 3.14 -1.17
N ILE A 21 14.54 4.30 -1.62
CA ILE A 21 13.87 5.58 -1.40
C ILE A 21 12.89 5.80 -2.56
N MET A 22 11.69 6.27 -2.25
CA MET A 22 10.69 6.67 -3.23
C MET A 22 10.28 8.13 -3.03
N ASN A 23 9.77 8.77 -4.08
CA ASN A 23 9.04 10.02 -3.93
C ASN A 23 7.61 9.69 -3.46
N GLU A 24 6.90 10.66 -2.87
CA GLU A 24 5.56 10.46 -2.30
C GLU A 24 4.58 9.75 -3.26
N ASN A 25 4.65 10.07 -4.56
CA ASN A 25 3.75 9.55 -5.59
C ASN A 25 4.47 8.75 -6.69
N HIS A 26 5.70 8.30 -6.48
CA HIS A 26 6.43 7.51 -7.48
C HIS A 26 7.34 6.45 -6.87
N ILE A 27 6.98 5.20 -7.11
CA ILE A 27 7.68 3.99 -6.72
C ILE A 27 8.72 3.67 -7.80
N PRO A 28 10.02 3.52 -7.43
CA PRO A 28 11.12 3.30 -8.36
C PRO A 28 11.18 1.85 -8.87
N LEU A 29 10.07 1.36 -9.39
CA LEU A 29 9.91 0.06 -10.02
C LEU A 29 9.35 0.26 -11.43
N ALA A 30 9.72 -0.64 -12.34
CA ALA A 30 9.13 -0.67 -13.68
C ALA A 30 7.64 -1.04 -13.60
N GLU A 31 6.90 -0.76 -14.67
CA GLU A 31 5.54 -1.28 -14.81
C GLU A 31 5.52 -2.82 -14.75
N ASN A 32 4.40 -3.42 -14.36
CA ASN A 32 4.21 -4.87 -14.36
C ASN A 32 5.28 -5.67 -13.57
N THR A 33 5.79 -5.10 -12.47
CA THR A 33 6.84 -5.72 -11.63
C THR A 33 6.26 -6.51 -10.46
N ALA A 34 5.25 -5.98 -9.78
CA ALA A 34 4.77 -6.50 -8.51
C ALA A 34 3.55 -7.44 -8.68
N ASP A 35 3.64 -8.63 -8.08
CA ASP A 35 2.49 -9.53 -7.91
C ASP A 35 1.57 -9.06 -6.76
N PHE A 36 2.14 -8.38 -5.78
CA PHE A 36 1.43 -7.91 -4.59
C PHE A 36 2.06 -6.65 -4.02
N VAL A 37 1.22 -5.68 -3.67
CA VAL A 37 1.60 -4.47 -2.93
C VAL A 37 0.76 -4.39 -1.67
N PHE A 38 1.38 -4.06 -0.55
CA PHE A 38 0.66 -3.79 0.69
C PHE A 38 1.10 -2.48 1.32
N MET A 39 0.14 -1.83 1.95
CA MET A 39 0.31 -0.59 2.69
C MET A 39 -0.34 -0.77 4.06
N ILE A 40 0.43 -0.59 5.13
CA ILE A 40 -0.04 -0.80 6.50
C ILE A 40 0.15 0.50 7.28
N THR A 41 -0.95 1.07 7.78
CA THR A 41 -0.99 2.31 8.58
C THR A 41 -0.24 3.47 7.93
N VAL A 42 -0.46 3.69 6.63
CA VAL A 42 0.20 4.75 5.84
C VAL A 42 -0.79 5.54 4.98
N HIS A 43 -1.93 4.98 4.57
CA HIS A 43 -2.84 5.65 3.63
C HIS A 43 -3.36 6.97 4.21
N HIS A 44 -3.64 7.02 5.52
CA HIS A 44 -4.03 8.24 6.23
C HIS A 44 -2.97 9.35 6.23
N GLU A 45 -1.70 9.06 5.96
CA GLU A 45 -0.61 10.05 5.92
C GLU A 45 -0.42 10.66 4.52
N LEU A 46 -1.10 10.13 3.48
CA LEU A 46 -0.91 10.56 2.10
C LEU A 46 -1.62 11.89 1.83
N LYS A 47 -0.91 12.83 1.19
CA LYS A 47 -1.53 14.09 0.74
C LYS A 47 -2.30 13.93 -0.57
N GLU A 48 -1.81 13.04 -1.44
CA GLU A 48 -2.38 12.79 -2.77
C GLU A 48 -2.59 11.28 -3.01
N PRO A 49 -3.47 10.62 -2.24
CA PRO A 49 -3.59 9.16 -2.23
C PRO A 49 -3.83 8.58 -3.62
N VAL A 50 -4.71 9.19 -4.41
CA VAL A 50 -5.04 8.74 -5.77
C VAL A 50 -3.80 8.74 -6.69
N LYS A 51 -2.85 9.68 -6.54
CA LYS A 51 -1.63 9.70 -7.36
C LYS A 51 -0.73 8.51 -7.05
N LEU A 52 -0.48 8.23 -5.77
CA LEU A 52 0.29 7.05 -5.37
C LEU A 52 -0.42 5.76 -5.77
N LEU A 53 -1.75 5.67 -5.61
CA LEU A 53 -2.52 4.50 -6.04
C LEU A 53 -2.45 4.25 -7.55
N ARG A 54 -2.46 5.30 -8.38
CA ARG A 54 -2.24 5.18 -9.83
C ARG A 54 -0.83 4.66 -10.15
N ASP A 55 0.17 5.08 -9.38
CA ASP A 55 1.54 4.58 -9.53
C ASP A 55 1.69 3.13 -9.05
N ILE A 56 0.96 2.74 -7.99
CA ILE A 56 0.82 1.33 -7.56
C ILE A 56 0.20 0.49 -8.67
N LYS A 57 -0.88 0.98 -9.28
CA LYS A 57 -1.53 0.32 -10.43
C LYS A 57 -0.55 0.13 -11.59
N ARG A 58 0.29 1.12 -11.90
CA ARG A 58 1.34 1.02 -12.93
C ARG A 58 2.31 -0.13 -12.66
N ILE A 59 2.78 -0.29 -11.42
CA ILE A 59 3.78 -1.32 -11.07
C ILE A 59 3.20 -2.72 -10.86
N LEU A 60 1.89 -2.84 -10.63
CA LEU A 60 1.22 -4.12 -10.50
C LEU A 60 1.14 -4.83 -11.86
N LYS A 61 1.27 -6.16 -11.86
CA LYS A 61 0.95 -7.01 -13.01
C LYS A 61 -0.57 -7.10 -13.22
N ASP A 62 -1.02 -7.61 -14.37
CA ASP A 62 -2.45 -7.78 -14.70
C ASP A 62 -3.29 -8.52 -13.65
N ASN A 63 -2.69 -9.45 -12.89
CA ASN A 63 -3.34 -10.18 -11.78
C ASN A 63 -2.83 -9.77 -10.39
N GLY A 64 -2.10 -8.66 -10.34
CA GLY A 64 -1.53 -8.11 -9.13
C GLY A 64 -2.61 -7.61 -8.18
N LYS A 65 -2.33 -7.66 -6.87
CA LYS A 65 -3.26 -7.17 -5.85
C LYS A 65 -2.64 -6.10 -4.96
N LEU A 66 -3.48 -5.19 -4.51
CA LEU A 66 -3.18 -4.20 -3.50
C LEU A 66 -3.93 -4.54 -2.20
N LEU A 67 -3.25 -4.52 -1.06
CA LEU A 67 -3.85 -4.54 0.27
C LEU A 67 -3.56 -3.23 0.99
N ILE A 68 -4.61 -2.53 1.42
CA ILE A 68 -4.51 -1.38 2.32
C ILE A 68 -5.08 -1.80 3.67
N CYS A 69 -4.25 -1.77 4.71
CA CYS A 69 -4.70 -1.92 6.09
C CYS A 69 -4.44 -0.62 6.84
N ASP A 70 -5.50 0.03 7.33
CA ASP A 70 -5.38 1.31 8.03
C ASP A 70 -6.28 1.39 9.27
N TRP A 71 -6.11 2.42 10.09
CA TRP A 71 -6.86 2.61 11.33
C TRP A 71 -8.36 2.68 11.07
N LYS A 72 -9.13 1.94 11.87
CA LYS A 72 -10.58 2.19 11.98
C LYS A 72 -10.83 3.56 12.60
N GLU A 73 -11.99 4.12 12.30
CA GLU A 73 -12.47 5.35 12.91
C GLU A 73 -12.42 5.27 14.44
N GLY A 74 -11.80 6.27 15.06
CA GLY A 74 -11.62 6.34 16.51
C GLY A 74 -10.49 5.49 17.11
N MET A 75 -9.78 4.68 16.31
CA MET A 75 -8.68 3.83 16.83
C MET A 75 -7.31 4.52 16.83
N HIS A 76 -7.20 5.68 16.18
CA HIS A 76 -6.01 6.54 16.16
C HIS A 76 -6.43 8.01 16.01
N ASN A 77 -5.59 8.94 16.49
CA ASN A 77 -5.87 10.38 16.41
C ASN A 77 -5.91 10.92 14.97
N HIS A 78 -5.21 10.23 14.07
CA HIS A 78 -5.16 10.53 12.64
C HIS A 78 -5.64 9.29 11.88
N PHE A 79 -6.81 9.38 11.24
CA PHE A 79 -7.39 8.29 10.46
C PHE A 79 -8.14 8.85 9.25
N VAL A 80 -8.40 7.98 8.28
CA VAL A 80 -9.33 8.24 7.17
C VAL A 80 -10.49 7.26 7.23
N LYS A 81 -11.67 7.69 6.81
CA LYS A 81 -12.86 6.83 6.79
C LYS A 81 -12.68 5.72 5.75
N LYS A 82 -13.26 4.55 6.01
CA LYS A 82 -13.26 3.42 5.08
C LYS A 82 -13.79 3.84 3.70
N GLU A 83 -14.84 4.64 3.68
CA GLU A 83 -15.49 5.13 2.47
C GLU A 83 -14.54 6.02 1.64
N SER A 84 -13.68 6.80 2.29
CA SER A 84 -12.65 7.60 1.63
C SER A 84 -11.59 6.71 0.97
N ILE A 85 -11.10 5.67 1.66
CA ILE A 85 -10.16 4.71 1.05
C ILE A 85 -10.79 4.01 -0.16
N ILE A 86 -12.07 3.62 -0.06
CA ILE A 86 -12.81 3.01 -1.17
C ILE A 86 -12.96 3.99 -2.35
N HIS A 87 -13.22 5.27 -2.05
CA HIS A 87 -13.30 6.31 -3.07
C HIS A 87 -11.97 6.47 -3.81
N ASP A 88 -10.87 6.60 -3.08
CA ASP A 88 -9.53 6.76 -3.65
C ASP A 88 -9.14 5.56 -4.53
N LEU A 89 -9.43 4.34 -4.08
CA LEU A 89 -9.23 3.11 -4.85
C LEU A 89 -9.99 3.14 -6.18
N LYS A 90 -11.27 3.50 -6.15
CA LYS A 90 -12.09 3.59 -7.37
C LYS A 90 -11.58 4.67 -8.31
N GLU A 91 -11.19 5.85 -7.79
CA GLU A 91 -10.67 6.94 -8.63
C GLU A 91 -9.31 6.62 -9.26
N ALA A 92 -8.51 5.77 -8.61
CA ALA A 92 -7.28 5.22 -9.17
C ALA A 92 -7.52 4.06 -10.17
N GLY A 93 -8.76 3.61 -10.33
CA GLY A 93 -9.16 2.59 -11.28
C GLY A 93 -8.97 1.16 -10.77
N PHE A 94 -9.09 0.95 -9.46
CA PHE A 94 -9.25 -0.37 -8.86
C PHE A 94 -10.73 -0.75 -8.79
N ASN A 95 -11.08 -1.96 -9.26
CA ASN A 95 -12.47 -2.31 -9.56
C ASN A 95 -13.09 -3.29 -8.56
N THR A 96 -12.36 -4.34 -8.15
CA THR A 96 -12.86 -5.29 -7.14
C THR A 96 -12.31 -4.92 -5.79
N ILE A 97 -13.13 -4.42 -4.87
CA ILE A 97 -12.70 -4.06 -3.51
C ILE A 97 -13.40 -4.98 -2.53
N GLN A 98 -12.62 -5.74 -1.77
CA GLN A 98 -13.12 -6.67 -0.74
C GLN A 98 -12.53 -6.29 0.60
N GLU A 99 -13.34 -6.34 1.65
CA GLU A 99 -12.86 -6.19 3.01
C GLU A 99 -12.35 -7.53 3.54
N VAL A 100 -11.15 -7.52 4.12
CA VAL A 100 -10.61 -8.63 4.89
C VAL A 100 -10.97 -8.39 6.36
N THR A 101 -11.79 -9.27 6.92
CA THR A 101 -12.34 -9.13 8.28
C THR A 101 -11.39 -9.67 9.35
N ASN A 102 -11.83 -9.67 10.61
CA ASN A 102 -11.12 -10.24 11.77
C ASN A 102 -9.91 -9.41 12.27
N PHE A 103 -9.94 -8.10 12.05
CA PHE A 103 -9.01 -7.16 12.65
C PHE A 103 -9.74 -6.24 13.60
N ASP A 104 -9.26 -6.10 14.84
CA ASP A 104 -9.91 -5.27 15.86
C ASP A 104 -9.74 -3.78 15.55
N LYS A 105 -8.50 -3.37 15.24
CA LYS A 105 -8.11 -1.96 15.14
C LYS A 105 -8.01 -1.42 13.72
N LEU A 106 -7.88 -2.30 12.74
CA LEU A 106 -7.62 -1.92 11.34
C LEU A 106 -8.81 -2.27 10.46
N ILE A 107 -9.09 -1.42 9.49
CA ILE A 107 -9.84 -1.75 8.29
C ILE A 107 -8.85 -2.24 7.25
N CYS A 108 -9.09 -3.42 6.68
CA CYS A 108 -8.24 -4.00 5.65
C CYS A 108 -9.04 -4.20 4.36
N LEU A 109 -8.61 -3.57 3.28
CA LEU A 109 -9.23 -3.64 1.95
C LEU A 109 -8.24 -4.23 0.96
N ILE A 110 -8.63 -5.32 0.29
CA ILE A 110 -7.88 -5.92 -0.81
C ILE A 110 -8.55 -5.59 -2.13
N SER A 111 -7.74 -5.25 -3.13
CA SER A 111 -8.23 -4.89 -4.46
C SER A 111 -7.33 -5.35 -5.60
N ASN A 112 -7.91 -5.43 -6.79
CA ASN A 112 -7.23 -5.70 -8.06
C ASN A 112 -7.66 -4.67 -9.13
N ILE A 113 -6.89 -4.65 -10.22
CA ILE A 113 -7.12 -3.81 -11.39
C ILE A 113 -8.35 -4.29 -12.16
#